data_AF-A0A7W1UVI8-F1
#
_entry.id   AF-A0A7W1UVI8-F1
#
_cell.length_a   1.000
_cell.length_b   1.000
_cell.length_c   1.000
_cell.angle_alpha   90.00
_cell.angle_beta   90.00
_cell.angle_gamma   90.00
#
_symmetry.space_group_name_H-M   'P 1'
#
loop_
_entity.id
_entity.type
_entity.pdbx_description
1 polymer ?
#
loop_
_entity_poly.entity_id
_entity_poly.type
_entity_poly.pdbx_seq_one_letter_code
_entity_poly.pdbx_strand_id
1 'polypeptide(L)'
;MGQPMQATGSRGTTSIFGFPLHLRPGFFLFMALIVLINGNEFGVWLAGAVAVVTLVHELGHALVARAAGAKAEISLDFLAGYASYVPSRPISRPTRAAIAFAGPAIHIAFSTAVLLAMGANPLDTSTINDSPARFAVFWAGPVIGLFNLLPILPLDGGNIVETGLNWFLPESSKRVMLYASIAITVGGTAWLMLDQDRRSLIIFAGVILLMQLQMLYANQDVDDMAWMSASDQLRKGDAAAARRTLEKAVASPAPMVPPPDEMDLNHLAALIANLGPRLPVGNPNNEYLLAERLLAIGQYERAAFYAADT
;
A
#
# COMPACT_ATOMS: atom_id res chain seq x y z
N MET A 1 -32.94 24.40 -32.26
CA MET A 1 -31.47 24.59 -32.26
C MET A 1 -30.86 23.46 -31.45
N GLY A 2 -30.44 22.39 -32.12
CA GLY A 2 -29.81 21.23 -31.47
C GLY A 2 -28.34 21.52 -31.21
N GLN A 3 -27.90 21.43 -29.96
CA GLN A 3 -26.48 21.41 -29.65
C GLN A 3 -25.91 20.03 -29.98
N PRO A 4 -24.70 19.95 -30.58
CA PRO A 4 -24.08 18.67 -30.88
C PRO A 4 -23.57 18.02 -29.59
N MET A 5 -23.92 16.74 -29.41
CA MET A 5 -23.27 15.83 -28.48
C MET A 5 -21.76 15.84 -28.77
N GLN A 6 -20.97 16.35 -27.83
CA GLN A 6 -19.53 16.15 -27.86
C GLN A 6 -19.27 14.67 -27.66
N ALA A 7 -18.82 14.02 -28.73
CA ALA A 7 -18.29 12.67 -28.69
C ALA A 7 -17.13 12.65 -27.69
N THR A 8 -17.33 11.96 -26.56
CA THR A 8 -16.29 11.65 -25.59
C THR A 8 -15.23 10.84 -26.33
N GLY A 9 -14.12 11.49 -26.69
CA GLY A 9 -12.97 10.83 -27.27
C GLY A 9 -12.51 9.73 -26.32
N SER A 10 -12.59 8.47 -26.76
CA SER A 10 -11.92 7.36 -26.11
C SER A 10 -10.43 7.64 -26.17
N ARG A 11 -9.85 8.21 -25.09
CA ARG A 11 -8.41 8.13 -24.88
C ARG A 11 -8.10 6.64 -24.86
N GLY A 12 -7.38 6.16 -25.88
CA GLY A 12 -7.08 4.75 -26.05
C GLY A 12 -6.44 4.20 -24.77
N THR A 13 -7.20 3.45 -23.99
CA THR A 13 -6.67 2.71 -22.85
C THR A 13 -5.99 1.49 -23.42
N THR A 14 -4.66 1.46 -23.36
CA THR A 14 -3.89 0.25 -23.63
C THR A 14 -4.41 -0.85 -22.70
N SER A 15 -4.73 -2.02 -23.23
CA SER A 15 -5.24 -3.14 -22.43
C SER A 15 -4.46 -4.41 -22.73
N ILE A 16 -4.30 -5.25 -21.72
CA ILE A 16 -3.65 -6.56 -21.83
C ILE A 16 -4.54 -7.62 -21.17
N PHE A 17 -4.89 -8.69 -21.89
CA PHE A 17 -5.84 -9.72 -21.43
C PHE A 17 -7.16 -9.18 -20.83
N GLY A 18 -7.62 -8.04 -21.36
CA GLY A 18 -8.83 -7.34 -20.90
C GLY A 18 -8.66 -6.52 -19.61
N PHE A 19 -7.43 -6.31 -19.14
CA PHE A 19 -7.11 -5.41 -18.04
C PHE A 19 -6.58 -4.07 -18.58
N PRO A 20 -7.09 -2.92 -18.11
CA PRO A 20 -6.46 -1.62 -18.38
C PRO A 20 -5.01 -1.61 -17.90
N LEU A 21 -4.10 -1.18 -18.77
CA LEU A 21 -2.67 -1.12 -18.52
C LEU A 21 -2.19 0.34 -18.56
N HIS A 22 -1.66 0.81 -17.44
CA HIS A 22 -1.08 2.14 -17.29
C HIS A 22 0.45 2.03 -17.16
N LEU A 23 1.16 2.38 -18.22
CA LEU A 23 2.61 2.50 -18.20
C LEU A 23 2.99 3.94 -17.87
N ARG A 24 3.61 4.16 -16.72
CA ARG A 24 4.04 5.49 -16.28
C ARG A 24 5.46 5.79 -16.75
N PRO A 25 5.82 7.07 -16.97
CA PRO A 25 7.18 7.46 -17.38
C PRO A 25 8.27 6.91 -16.46
N GLY A 26 7.98 6.79 -15.16
CA GLY A 26 8.89 6.21 -14.18
C GLY A 26 9.34 4.79 -14.56
N PHE A 27 8.44 3.95 -15.05
CA PHE A 27 8.79 2.58 -15.45
C PHE A 27 9.88 2.55 -16.54
N PHE A 28 9.75 3.40 -17.56
CA PHE A 28 10.76 3.49 -18.62
C PHE A 28 12.09 4.07 -18.13
N LEU A 29 12.04 5.05 -17.22
CA LEU A 29 13.23 5.59 -16.58
C LEU A 29 13.96 4.51 -15.76
N PHE A 30 13.23 3.66 -15.04
CA PHE A 30 13.81 2.56 -14.29
C PHE A 30 14.49 1.53 -15.21
N MET A 31 13.83 1.15 -16.32
CA MET A 31 14.44 0.27 -17.33
C MET A 31 15.72 0.87 -17.92
N ALA A 32 15.70 2.16 -18.27
CA ALA A 32 16.87 2.86 -18.79
C ALA A 32 18.00 2.91 -17.74
N LEU A 33 17.67 3.12 -16.47
CA LEU A 33 18.64 3.12 -15.38
C LEU A 33 19.30 1.75 -15.20
N ILE A 34 18.55 0.65 -15.29
CA ILE A 34 19.11 -0.72 -15.24
C ILE A 34 20.14 -0.90 -16.36
N VAL A 35 19.80 -0.50 -17.59
CA VAL A 35 20.73 -0.59 -18.74
C VAL A 35 21.97 0.27 -18.51
N LEU A 36 21.79 1.51 -18.05
CA LEU A 36 22.88 2.47 -17.85
C LEU A 36 23.85 2.05 -16.74
N ILE A 37 23.34 1.56 -15.60
CA ILE A 37 24.16 1.14 -14.45
C ILE A 37 25.00 -0.10 -14.80
N ASN A 38 24.43 -1.06 -15.53
CA ASN A 38 25.14 -2.29 -15.87
C ASN A 38 26.04 -2.13 -17.11
N GLY A 39 25.68 -1.25 -18.05
CA GLY A 39 26.53 -0.80 -19.15
C GLY A 39 26.93 -1.88 -20.18
N ASN A 40 26.35 -3.08 -20.10
CA ASN A 40 26.73 -4.26 -20.87
C ASN A 40 25.49 -5.06 -21.32
N GLU A 41 25.71 -6.19 -22.01
CA GLU A 41 24.64 -7.05 -22.50
C GLU A 41 23.71 -7.54 -21.38
N PHE A 42 24.28 -7.84 -20.19
CA PHE A 42 23.50 -8.22 -19.01
C PHE A 42 22.49 -7.16 -18.63
N GLY A 43 22.86 -5.87 -18.68
CA GLY A 43 21.94 -4.77 -18.38
C GLY A 43 20.68 -4.75 -19.26
N VAL A 44 20.86 -5.01 -20.56
CA VAL A 44 19.74 -5.07 -21.52
C VAL A 44 18.84 -6.27 -21.24
N TRP A 45 19.43 -7.45 -21.03
CA TRP A 45 18.67 -8.65 -20.66
C TRP A 45 17.94 -8.50 -19.34
N LEU A 46 18.59 -7.88 -18.34
CA LEU A 46 18.02 -7.65 -17.02
C LEU A 46 16.83 -6.69 -17.10
N ALA A 47 16.96 -5.58 -17.82
CA ALA A 47 15.85 -4.64 -18.00
C ALA A 47 14.65 -5.32 -18.71
N GLY A 48 14.91 -6.07 -19.80
CA GLY A 48 13.87 -6.82 -20.50
C GLY A 48 13.19 -7.87 -19.62
N ALA A 49 13.98 -8.65 -18.87
CA ALA A 49 13.47 -9.67 -17.96
C ALA A 49 12.64 -9.06 -16.81
N VAL A 50 13.13 -8.01 -16.15
CA VAL A 50 12.38 -7.30 -15.11
C VAL A 50 11.07 -6.76 -15.67
N ALA A 51 11.08 -6.09 -16.84
CA ALA A 51 9.87 -5.56 -17.43
C ALA A 51 8.79 -6.63 -17.68
N VAL A 52 9.18 -7.75 -18.28
CA VAL A 52 8.26 -8.85 -18.59
C VAL A 52 7.75 -9.52 -17.32
N VAL A 53 8.65 -9.82 -16.38
CA VAL A 53 8.28 -10.59 -15.20
C VAL A 53 7.47 -9.75 -14.22
N THR A 54 7.74 -8.43 -14.09
CA THR A 54 6.88 -7.50 -13.34
C THR A 54 5.47 -7.46 -13.93
N LEU A 55 5.33 -7.41 -15.26
CA LEU A 55 4.00 -7.45 -15.89
C LEU A 55 3.27 -8.77 -15.64
N VAL A 56 3.97 -9.91 -15.73
CA VAL A 56 3.40 -11.24 -15.42
C VAL A 56 2.98 -11.34 -13.96
N HIS A 57 3.77 -10.77 -13.05
CA HIS A 57 3.48 -10.69 -11.63
C HIS A 57 2.17 -9.93 -11.36
N GLU A 58 2.02 -8.71 -11.89
CA GLU A 58 0.80 -7.93 -11.72
C GLU A 58 -0.42 -8.61 -12.36
N LEU A 59 -0.22 -9.29 -13.49
CA LEU A 59 -1.26 -10.08 -14.12
C LEU A 59 -1.74 -11.23 -13.22
N GLY A 60 -0.84 -11.85 -12.46
CA GLY A 60 -1.18 -12.86 -11.45
C GLY A 60 -2.17 -12.32 -10.41
N HIS A 61 -1.87 -11.17 -9.82
CA HIS A 61 -2.78 -10.50 -8.88
C HIS A 61 -4.12 -10.16 -9.56
N ALA A 62 -4.07 -9.54 -10.73
CA ALA A 62 -5.26 -9.07 -11.45
C ALA A 62 -6.20 -10.22 -11.84
N LEU A 63 -5.65 -11.37 -12.26
CA LEU A 63 -6.43 -12.56 -12.60
C LEU A 63 -7.18 -13.13 -11.39
N VAL A 64 -6.50 -13.30 -10.26
CA VAL A 64 -7.14 -13.83 -9.05
C VAL A 64 -8.12 -12.82 -8.45
N ALA A 65 -7.80 -11.52 -8.49
CA ALA A 65 -8.72 -10.46 -8.07
C ALA A 65 -9.99 -10.44 -8.94
N ARG A 66 -9.86 -10.57 -10.26
CA ARG A 66 -11.00 -10.65 -11.19
C ARG A 66 -11.84 -11.90 -10.93
N ALA A 67 -11.22 -13.05 -10.71
CA ALA A 67 -11.93 -14.29 -10.33
C ALA A 67 -12.67 -14.15 -8.99
N ALA A 68 -12.15 -13.34 -8.06
CA ALA A 68 -12.83 -13.00 -6.81
C ALA A 68 -14.00 -12.01 -6.97
N GLY A 69 -14.18 -11.41 -8.16
CA GLY A 69 -15.22 -10.43 -8.46
C GLY A 69 -14.76 -8.98 -8.28
N ALA A 70 -13.46 -8.69 -8.26
CA ALA A 70 -12.96 -7.32 -8.29
C ALA A 70 -12.75 -6.82 -9.73
N LYS A 71 -12.89 -5.51 -9.95
CA LYS A 71 -12.35 -4.87 -11.15
C LYS A 71 -10.88 -4.57 -10.88
N ALA A 72 -9.97 -5.08 -11.71
CA ALA A 72 -8.54 -4.89 -11.55
C ALA A 72 -7.96 -4.10 -12.73
N GLU A 73 -6.98 -3.27 -12.43
CA GLU A 73 -6.21 -2.46 -13.37
C GLU A 73 -4.74 -2.64 -13.04
N ILE A 74 -3.89 -2.66 -14.07
CA ILE A 74 -2.45 -2.88 -13.92
C ILE A 74 -1.75 -1.54 -14.14
N SER A 75 -0.98 -1.10 -13.14
CA SER A 75 -0.13 0.09 -13.25
C SER A 75 1.33 -0.29 -13.04
N LEU A 76 2.19 0.11 -13.97
CA LEU A 76 3.64 -0.03 -13.83
C LEU A 76 4.27 1.36 -13.70
N ASP A 77 4.98 1.59 -12.59
CA ASP A 77 5.73 2.81 -12.27
C ASP A 77 7.20 2.46 -11.94
N PHE A 78 8.02 3.48 -11.62
CA PHE A 78 9.48 3.39 -11.45
C PHE A 78 9.96 2.13 -10.72
N LEU A 79 9.79 2.08 -9.39
CA LEU A 79 10.19 0.94 -8.54
C LEU A 79 8.99 0.13 -8.04
N ALA A 80 7.80 0.44 -8.54
CA ALA A 80 6.56 -0.18 -8.10
C ALA A 80 5.72 -0.56 -9.33
N GLY A 81 5.54 -1.86 -9.54
CA GLY A 81 4.31 -2.36 -10.14
C GLY A 81 3.25 -2.38 -9.06
N TYR A 82 2.02 -1.99 -9.38
CA TYR A 82 0.89 -2.33 -8.53
C TYR A 82 -0.36 -2.58 -9.38
N ALA A 83 -0.99 -3.72 -9.14
CA ALA A 83 -2.34 -3.99 -9.54
C ALA A 83 -3.29 -3.34 -8.53
N SER A 84 -3.89 -2.21 -8.92
CA SER A 84 -5.00 -1.63 -8.15
C SER A 84 -6.27 -2.38 -8.49
N TYR A 85 -7.03 -2.80 -7.48
CA TYR A 85 -8.34 -3.40 -7.70
C TYR A 85 -9.40 -2.76 -6.82
N VAL A 86 -10.58 -2.57 -7.39
CA VAL A 86 -11.78 -2.11 -6.70
C VAL A 86 -12.72 -3.30 -6.55
N PRO A 87 -12.88 -3.84 -5.34
CA PRO A 87 -13.81 -4.94 -5.10
C PRO A 87 -15.24 -4.49 -5.42
N SER A 88 -15.98 -5.28 -6.20
CA SER A 88 -17.43 -5.05 -6.35
C SER A 88 -18.24 -5.58 -5.15
N ARG A 89 -17.59 -6.38 -4.30
CA ARG A 89 -18.13 -6.99 -3.08
C ARG A 89 -17.01 -7.18 -2.04
N PRO A 90 -17.32 -7.31 -0.74
CA PRO A 90 -16.31 -7.62 0.28
C PRO A 90 -15.54 -8.90 -0.07
N ILE A 91 -14.22 -8.81 -0.14
CA ILE A 91 -13.34 -9.96 -0.42
C ILE A 91 -12.98 -10.63 0.89
N SER A 92 -13.10 -11.96 0.96
CA SER A 92 -12.74 -12.72 2.16
C SER A 92 -11.24 -12.63 2.45
N ARG A 93 -10.85 -12.76 3.71
CA ARG A 93 -9.43 -12.80 4.14
C ARG A 93 -8.60 -13.84 3.38
N PRO A 94 -8.99 -15.13 3.27
CA PRO A 94 -8.19 -16.10 2.53
C PRO A 94 -8.08 -15.74 1.05
N THR A 95 -9.11 -15.12 0.46
CA THR A 95 -9.03 -14.62 -0.92
C THR A 95 -8.04 -13.46 -1.05
N ARG A 96 -7.94 -12.55 -0.07
CA ARG A 96 -6.93 -11.48 -0.08
C ARG A 96 -5.50 -12.05 -0.02
N ALA A 97 -5.26 -13.02 0.85
CA ALA A 97 -3.97 -13.73 0.91
C ALA A 97 -3.68 -14.46 -0.40
N ALA A 98 -4.68 -15.09 -1.03
CA ALA A 98 -4.52 -15.75 -2.33
C ALA A 98 -4.21 -14.75 -3.45
N ILE A 99 -4.84 -13.57 -3.45
CA ILE A 99 -4.51 -12.49 -4.41
C ILE A 99 -3.05 -12.06 -4.21
N ALA A 100 -2.62 -11.76 -2.98
CA ALA A 100 -1.25 -11.36 -2.69
C ALA A 100 -0.23 -12.46 -3.05
N PHE A 101 -0.56 -13.73 -2.88
CA PHE A 101 0.33 -14.84 -3.27
C PHE A 101 0.38 -15.07 -4.79
N ALA A 102 -0.67 -14.72 -5.53
CA ALA A 102 -0.80 -15.03 -6.94
C ALA A 102 0.32 -14.41 -7.80
N GLY A 103 0.70 -13.16 -7.52
CA GLY A 103 1.76 -12.47 -8.25
C GLY A 103 3.12 -13.15 -8.09
N PRO A 104 3.66 -13.32 -6.87
CA PRO A 104 4.91 -14.04 -6.65
C PRO A 104 4.90 -15.47 -7.19
N ALA A 105 3.78 -16.19 -7.05
CA ALA A 105 3.67 -17.56 -7.54
C ALA A 105 3.84 -17.64 -9.07
N ILE A 106 3.10 -16.82 -9.84
CA ILE A 106 3.22 -16.84 -11.30
C ILE A 106 4.56 -16.24 -11.76
N HIS A 107 5.08 -15.25 -11.06
CA HIS A 107 6.39 -14.64 -11.31
C HIS A 107 7.50 -15.69 -11.28
N ILE A 108 7.58 -16.46 -10.19
CA ILE A 108 8.59 -17.52 -10.02
C ILE A 108 8.35 -18.66 -11.01
N ALA A 109 7.11 -19.13 -11.16
CA ALA A 109 6.79 -20.23 -12.06
C ALA A 109 7.13 -19.92 -13.52
N PHE A 110 6.72 -18.74 -14.00
CA PHE A 110 6.96 -18.28 -15.37
C PHE A 110 8.47 -18.16 -15.66
N SER A 111 9.20 -17.46 -14.81
CA SER A 111 10.64 -17.26 -15.00
C SER A 111 11.45 -18.56 -14.90
N THR A 112 11.07 -19.47 -13.99
CA THR A 112 11.67 -20.81 -13.91
C THR A 112 11.42 -21.61 -15.19
N ALA A 113 10.20 -21.55 -15.74
CA ALA A 113 9.88 -22.20 -17.01
C ALA A 113 10.68 -21.62 -18.19
N VAL A 114 10.89 -20.30 -18.22
CA VAL A 114 11.74 -19.65 -19.21
C VAL A 114 13.20 -20.12 -19.10
N LEU A 115 13.76 -20.19 -17.88
CA LEU A 115 15.11 -20.71 -17.67
C LEU A 115 15.28 -22.15 -18.17
N LEU A 116 14.32 -23.01 -17.85
CA LEU A 116 14.33 -24.40 -18.32
C LEU A 116 14.24 -24.46 -19.86
N ALA A 117 13.41 -23.63 -20.48
CA ALA A 117 13.32 -23.52 -21.94
C ALA A 117 14.62 -23.01 -22.60
N MET A 118 15.41 -22.22 -21.88
CA MET A 118 16.75 -21.76 -22.31
C MET A 118 17.85 -22.82 -22.07
N GLY A 119 17.49 -24.01 -21.60
CA GLY A 119 18.42 -25.09 -21.26
C GLY A 119 19.21 -24.87 -19.97
N ALA A 120 18.79 -23.91 -19.12
CA ALA A 120 19.41 -23.69 -17.82
C ALA A 120 18.82 -24.65 -16.77
N ASN A 121 19.65 -25.09 -15.83
CA ASN A 121 19.19 -25.75 -14.62
C ASN A 121 19.18 -24.72 -13.48
N PRO A 122 18.02 -24.30 -12.95
CA PRO A 122 17.91 -23.30 -11.88
C PRO A 122 18.63 -23.70 -10.58
N LEU A 123 18.97 -24.97 -10.40
CA LEU A 123 19.68 -25.51 -9.24
C LEU A 123 21.20 -25.61 -9.46
N ASP A 124 21.68 -25.37 -10.68
CA ASP A 124 23.10 -25.42 -11.03
C ASP A 124 23.57 -24.03 -11.49
N THR A 125 24.30 -23.36 -10.60
CA THR A 125 24.82 -22.01 -10.81
C THR A 125 25.75 -21.91 -12.02
N SER A 126 26.40 -23.00 -12.44
CA SER A 126 27.27 -23.00 -13.61
C SER A 126 26.48 -22.74 -14.89
N THR A 127 25.31 -23.36 -15.05
CA THR A 127 24.45 -23.20 -16.22
C THR A 127 23.79 -21.81 -16.30
N ILE A 128 23.55 -21.20 -15.13
CA ILE A 128 22.97 -19.86 -15.01
C ILE A 128 24.01 -18.80 -15.40
N ASN A 129 25.25 -18.93 -14.91
CA ASN A 129 26.32 -17.96 -15.12
C ASN A 129 26.97 -18.03 -16.51
N ASP A 130 26.70 -19.09 -17.27
CA ASP A 130 27.21 -19.32 -18.64
C ASP A 130 26.67 -18.29 -19.66
N SER A 131 25.56 -17.60 -19.36
CA SER A 131 24.98 -16.60 -20.27
C SER A 131 24.45 -15.39 -19.51
N PRO A 132 24.75 -14.16 -19.97
CA PRO A 132 24.17 -12.93 -19.43
C PRO A 132 22.63 -12.96 -19.40
N ALA A 133 22.01 -13.55 -20.42
CA ALA A 133 20.56 -13.68 -20.52
C ALA A 133 19.98 -14.61 -19.45
N ARG A 134 20.59 -15.80 -19.25
CA ARG A 134 20.16 -16.77 -18.23
C ARG A 134 20.35 -16.18 -16.83
N PHE A 135 21.49 -15.54 -16.58
CA PHE A 135 21.75 -14.88 -15.30
C PHE A 135 20.74 -13.74 -15.03
N ALA A 136 20.42 -12.93 -16.04
CA ALA A 136 19.41 -11.89 -15.96
C ALA A 136 18.00 -12.44 -15.64
N VAL A 137 17.55 -13.49 -16.32
CA VAL A 137 16.24 -14.11 -16.06
C VAL A 137 16.20 -14.76 -14.68
N PHE A 138 17.29 -15.38 -14.24
CA PHE A 138 17.38 -15.96 -12.90
C PHE A 138 17.30 -14.90 -11.79
N TRP A 139 18.01 -13.78 -11.98
CA TRP A 139 17.96 -12.69 -11.01
C TRP A 139 16.61 -11.96 -11.02
N ALA A 140 16.11 -11.59 -12.21
CA ALA A 140 14.84 -10.90 -12.36
C ALA A 140 13.62 -11.74 -11.99
N GLY A 141 13.73 -13.06 -12.09
CA GLY A 141 12.66 -14.02 -11.93
C GLY A 141 12.64 -14.65 -10.54
N PRO A 142 13.20 -15.86 -10.35
CA PRO A 142 13.15 -16.56 -9.06
C PRO A 142 13.64 -15.70 -7.88
N VAL A 143 14.72 -14.96 -8.04
CA VAL A 143 15.29 -14.18 -6.93
C VAL A 143 14.35 -13.02 -6.53
N ILE A 144 13.98 -12.12 -7.45
CA ILE A 144 13.03 -11.03 -7.14
C ILE A 144 11.67 -11.57 -6.70
N GLY A 145 11.16 -12.63 -7.33
CA GLY A 145 9.93 -13.29 -6.94
C GLY A 145 9.94 -13.80 -5.49
N LEU A 146 11.06 -14.37 -5.04
CA LEU A 146 11.26 -14.77 -3.65
C LEU A 146 11.40 -13.56 -2.71
N PHE A 147 12.09 -12.50 -3.13
CA PHE A 147 12.14 -11.24 -2.38
C PHE A 147 10.74 -10.68 -2.11
N ASN A 148 9.83 -10.74 -3.08
CA ASN A 148 8.45 -10.28 -2.90
C ASN A 148 7.66 -11.10 -1.86
N LEU A 149 8.10 -12.31 -1.52
CA LEU A 149 7.50 -13.13 -0.46
C LEU A 149 8.07 -12.84 0.94
N LEU A 150 9.03 -11.92 1.08
CA LEU A 150 9.51 -11.51 2.39
C LEU A 150 8.39 -10.85 3.21
N PRO A 151 8.34 -11.09 4.53
CA PRO A 151 7.31 -10.54 5.42
C PRO A 151 7.63 -9.07 5.74
N ILE A 152 7.64 -8.20 4.73
CA ILE A 152 8.01 -6.79 4.81
C ILE A 152 7.06 -6.01 3.89
N LEU A 153 6.33 -5.03 4.41
CA LEU A 153 5.57 -4.09 3.58
C LEU A 153 6.53 -3.17 2.82
N PRO A 154 6.25 -2.82 1.54
CA PRO A 154 5.02 -3.05 0.80
C PRO A 154 4.93 -4.38 0.03
N LEU A 155 5.88 -5.30 0.24
CA LEU A 155 5.96 -6.57 -0.51
C LEU A 155 4.76 -7.48 -0.22
N ASP A 156 4.47 -8.38 -1.16
CA ASP A 156 3.34 -9.31 -1.05
C ASP A 156 3.38 -10.21 0.17
N GLY A 157 4.57 -10.70 0.54
CA GLY A 157 4.76 -11.47 1.77
C GLY A 157 4.34 -10.70 3.02
N GLY A 158 4.60 -9.38 3.06
CA GLY A 158 4.10 -8.49 4.10
C GLY A 158 2.57 -8.41 4.11
N ASN A 159 1.93 -8.31 2.95
CA ASN A 159 0.46 -8.30 2.82
C ASN A 159 -0.18 -9.66 3.21
N ILE A 160 0.48 -10.77 2.90
CA ILE A 160 0.04 -12.12 3.31
C ILE A 160 0.08 -12.24 4.84
N VAL A 161 1.19 -11.85 5.47
CA VAL A 161 1.34 -11.88 6.92
C VAL A 161 0.37 -10.91 7.60
N GLU A 162 0.20 -9.70 7.06
CA GLU A 162 -0.81 -8.74 7.54
C GLU A 162 -2.22 -9.34 7.51
N THR A 163 -2.59 -10.01 6.41
CA THR A 163 -3.90 -10.66 6.29
C THR A 163 -4.08 -11.76 7.33
N GLY A 164 -3.01 -12.49 7.66
CA GLY A 164 -3.00 -13.47 8.76
C GLY A 164 -3.13 -12.81 10.13
N LEU A 165 -2.36 -11.76 10.40
CA LEU A 165 -2.45 -10.96 11.63
C LEU A 165 -3.85 -10.36 11.82
N ASN A 166 -4.54 -10.00 10.74
CA ASN A 166 -5.90 -9.47 10.77
C ASN A 166 -6.91 -10.45 11.39
N TRP A 167 -6.59 -11.74 11.51
CA TRP A 167 -7.42 -12.71 12.25
C TRP A 167 -7.41 -12.46 13.76
N PHE A 168 -6.26 -12.08 14.31
CA PHE A 168 -6.07 -11.88 15.75
C PHE A 168 -6.14 -10.40 16.14
N LEU A 169 -5.75 -9.51 15.23
CA LEU A 169 -5.62 -8.06 15.45
C LEU A 169 -6.33 -7.28 14.31
N PRO A 170 -7.66 -7.29 14.23
CA PRO A 170 -8.39 -6.74 13.08
C PRO A 170 -8.14 -5.24 12.85
N GLU A 171 -8.00 -4.47 13.94
CA GLU A 171 -7.89 -3.01 13.88
C GLU A 171 -6.44 -2.50 13.79
N SER A 172 -5.47 -3.31 14.22
CA SER A 172 -4.07 -2.91 14.35
C SER A 172 -3.10 -3.71 13.47
N SER A 173 -3.55 -4.79 12.80
CA SER A 173 -2.73 -5.65 11.93
C SER A 173 -1.85 -4.88 10.95
N LYS A 174 -2.40 -3.96 10.15
CA LYS A 174 -1.63 -3.12 9.22
C LYS A 174 -0.55 -2.29 9.92
N ARG A 175 -0.88 -1.68 11.08
CA ARG A 175 0.05 -0.85 11.87
C ARG A 175 1.18 -1.69 12.46
N VAL A 176 0.83 -2.84 13.05
CA VAL A 176 1.79 -3.81 13.61
C VAL A 176 2.72 -4.32 12.51
N MET A 177 2.17 -4.70 11.37
CA MET A 177 2.96 -5.17 10.23
C MET A 177 3.90 -4.07 9.70
N LEU A 178 3.43 -2.82 9.63
CA LEU A 178 4.25 -1.70 9.16
C LEU A 178 5.42 -1.42 10.10
N TYR A 179 5.20 -1.34 11.42
CA TYR A 179 6.30 -1.17 12.37
C TYR A 179 7.27 -2.34 12.37
N ALA A 180 6.77 -3.58 12.29
CA ALA A 180 7.62 -4.75 12.15
C ALA A 180 8.47 -4.67 10.86
N SER A 181 7.87 -4.25 9.74
CA SER A 181 8.55 -4.09 8.45
C SER A 181 9.65 -3.03 8.52
N ILE A 182 9.38 -1.88 9.16
CA ILE A 182 10.38 -0.83 9.39
C ILE A 182 11.52 -1.36 10.25
N ALA A 183 11.22 -2.06 11.35
CA ALA A 183 12.24 -2.63 12.22
C ALA A 183 13.12 -3.65 11.47
N ILE A 184 12.53 -4.54 10.68
CA ILE A 184 13.24 -5.51 9.85
C ILE A 184 14.11 -4.79 8.82
N THR A 185 13.59 -3.76 8.16
CA THR A 185 14.30 -3.02 7.10
C THR A 185 15.48 -2.24 7.67
N VAL A 186 15.30 -1.55 8.80
CA VAL A 186 16.37 -0.84 9.51
C VAL A 186 17.44 -1.80 10.02
N GLY A 187 17.03 -2.90 10.66
CA GLY A 187 17.94 -3.94 11.15
C GLY A 187 18.74 -4.59 10.02
N GLY A 188 18.06 -4.94 8.92
CA GLY A 188 18.69 -5.48 7.71
C GLY A 188 19.66 -4.48 7.06
N THR A 189 19.30 -3.20 7.02
CA THR A 189 20.20 -2.14 6.53
C THR A 189 21.44 -2.01 7.41
N ALA A 190 21.29 -1.98 8.73
CA ALA A 190 22.41 -1.91 9.65
C ALA A 190 23.35 -3.13 9.49
N TRP A 191 22.78 -4.32 9.29
CA TRP A 191 23.56 -5.52 9.00
C TRP A 191 24.32 -5.42 7.66
N LEU A 192 23.67 -4.94 6.59
CA LEU A 192 24.31 -4.72 5.28
C LEU A 192 25.44 -3.67 5.32
N MET A 193 25.41 -2.72 6.27
CA MET A 193 26.52 -1.76 6.43
C MET A 193 27.80 -2.41 6.95
N LEU A 194 27.67 -3.50 7.71
CA LEU A 194 28.78 -4.27 8.25
C LEU A 194 29.39 -5.22 7.20
N ASP A 195 28.61 -5.68 6.23
CA ASP A 195 29.04 -6.59 5.16
C ASP A 195 29.45 -5.80 3.89
N GLN A 196 30.76 -5.65 3.65
CA GLN A 196 31.29 -4.84 2.55
C GLN A 196 30.82 -5.33 1.17
N ASP A 197 30.62 -6.63 0.99
CA ASP A 197 30.28 -7.23 -0.29
C ASP A 197 28.82 -6.97 -0.71
N ARG A 198 27.96 -6.65 0.27
CA ARG A 198 26.50 -6.47 0.06
C ARG A 198 26.04 -5.03 0.23
N ARG A 199 26.95 -4.07 0.42
CA ARG A 199 26.61 -2.65 0.62
C ARG A 199 25.79 -2.06 -0.52
N SER A 200 25.90 -2.57 -1.74
CA SER A 200 25.09 -2.15 -2.88
C SER A 200 23.59 -2.37 -2.66
N LEU A 201 23.19 -3.33 -1.82
CA LEU A 201 21.80 -3.62 -1.48
C LEU A 201 21.17 -2.56 -0.56
N ILE A 202 21.97 -1.70 0.08
CA ILE A 202 21.48 -0.62 0.96
C ILE A 202 20.57 0.34 0.19
N ILE A 203 20.84 0.58 -1.10
CA ILE A 203 20.00 1.46 -1.93
C ILE A 203 18.58 0.88 -2.03
N PHE A 204 18.46 -0.43 -2.26
CA PHE A 204 17.16 -1.10 -2.31
C PHE A 204 16.44 -1.07 -0.96
N ALA A 205 17.16 -1.33 0.13
CA ALA A 205 16.60 -1.23 1.47
C ALA A 205 16.13 0.20 1.80
N GLY A 206 16.87 1.23 1.34
CA GLY A 206 16.50 2.63 1.49
C GLY A 206 15.23 3.01 0.73
N VAL A 207 15.03 2.49 -0.49
CA VAL A 207 13.78 2.65 -1.24
C VAL A 207 12.61 2.01 -0.49
N ILE A 208 12.77 0.77 -0.03
CA ILE A 208 11.72 0.06 0.72
C ILE A 208 11.36 0.83 1.99
N LEU A 209 12.37 1.31 2.72
CA LEU A 209 12.18 2.13 3.93
C LEU A 209 11.43 3.43 3.61
N LEU A 210 11.79 4.11 2.51
CA LEU A 210 11.08 5.31 2.07
C LEU A 210 9.60 5.02 1.79
N MET A 211 9.29 3.92 1.12
CA MET A 211 7.90 3.50 0.86
C MET A 211 7.16 3.19 2.17
N GLN A 212 7.81 2.54 3.14
CA GLN A 212 7.23 2.29 4.47
C GLN A 212 6.96 3.59 5.23
N LEU A 213 7.87 4.56 5.18
CA LEU A 213 7.66 5.87 5.79
C LEU A 213 6.50 6.61 5.12
N GLN A 214 6.41 6.59 3.78
CA GLN A 214 5.26 7.13 3.05
C GLN A 214 3.95 6.47 3.49
N MET A 215 3.92 5.15 3.66
CA MET A 215 2.75 4.44 4.18
C MET A 215 2.42 4.81 5.63
N LEU A 216 3.43 5.11 6.45
CA LEU A 216 3.25 5.54 7.83
C LEU A 216 2.58 6.92 7.88
N TYR A 217 3.11 7.88 7.12
CA TYR A 217 2.56 9.24 7.03
C TYR A 217 1.17 9.24 6.39
N ALA A 218 0.94 8.48 5.31
CA ALA A 218 -0.39 8.41 4.69
C ALA A 218 -1.47 7.81 5.59
N ASN A 219 -1.12 6.97 6.56
CA ASN A 219 -2.10 6.49 7.55
C ASN A 219 -2.36 7.53 8.66
N GLN A 220 -1.42 8.46 8.92
CA GLN A 220 -1.64 9.57 9.86
C GLN A 220 -2.65 10.57 9.27
N ASP A 221 -2.54 10.88 7.97
CA ASP A 221 -3.48 11.80 7.29
C ASP A 221 -4.96 11.36 7.37
N VAL A 222 -5.23 10.05 7.46
CA VAL A 222 -6.60 9.51 7.61
C VAL A 222 -7.12 9.66 9.04
N ASP A 223 -6.24 9.53 10.05
CA ASP A 223 -6.57 9.84 11.44
C ASP A 223 -6.72 11.38 11.61
N ASP A 224 -5.97 12.19 10.85
CA ASP A 224 -6.07 13.66 10.80
C ASP A 224 -7.39 14.13 10.13
N MET A 225 -7.93 13.38 9.18
CA MET A 225 -9.25 13.64 8.58
C MET A 225 -10.42 12.96 9.31
N ALA A 226 -10.24 12.53 10.56
CA ALA A 226 -11.26 11.81 11.32
C ALA A 226 -12.61 12.55 11.38
N TRP A 227 -12.60 13.88 11.52
CA TRP A 227 -13.82 14.70 11.49
C TRP A 227 -14.57 14.63 10.16
N MET A 228 -13.85 14.68 9.04
CA MET A 228 -14.43 14.58 7.69
C MET A 228 -14.93 13.16 7.38
N SER A 229 -14.15 12.15 7.76
CA SER A 229 -14.52 10.75 7.59
C SER A 229 -15.77 10.40 8.40
N ALA A 230 -15.84 10.83 9.66
CA ALA A 230 -17.01 10.65 10.51
C ALA A 230 -18.22 11.45 10.02
N SER A 231 -18.01 12.67 9.50
CA SER A 231 -19.07 13.46 8.86
C SER A 231 -19.69 12.73 7.68
N ASP A 232 -18.88 12.19 6.76
CA ASP A 232 -19.39 11.48 5.59
C ASP A 232 -20.10 10.17 5.96
N GLN A 233 -19.60 9.45 6.98
CA GLN A 233 -20.24 8.25 7.51
C GLN A 233 -21.60 8.57 8.16
N LEU A 234 -21.68 9.64 8.96
CA LEU A 234 -22.93 10.08 9.58
C LEU A 234 -23.95 10.52 8.52
N ARG A 235 -23.50 11.24 7.48
CA ARG A 235 -24.35 11.63 6.33
C ARG A 235 -24.88 10.42 5.56
N LYS A 236 -24.13 9.33 5.51
CA LYS A 236 -24.55 8.04 4.91
C LYS A 236 -25.44 7.21 5.83
N GLY A 237 -25.74 7.68 7.04
CA GLY A 237 -26.58 7.01 8.02
C GLY A 237 -25.85 5.95 8.88
N ASP A 238 -24.53 5.83 8.75
CA ASP A 238 -23.73 4.91 9.55
C ASP A 238 -23.17 5.60 10.80
N ALA A 239 -24.06 5.88 11.75
CA ALA A 239 -23.72 6.51 13.02
C ALA A 239 -22.71 5.68 13.83
N ALA A 240 -22.75 4.35 13.72
CA ALA A 240 -21.84 3.47 14.44
C ALA A 240 -20.41 3.56 13.89
N ALA A 241 -20.23 3.65 12.57
CA ALA A 241 -18.91 3.90 11.98
C ALA A 241 -18.38 5.29 12.35
N ALA A 242 -19.22 6.33 12.22
CA ALA A 242 -18.84 7.70 12.55
C ALA A 242 -18.33 7.82 13.99
N ARG A 243 -19.03 7.17 14.93
CA ARG A 243 -18.64 7.10 16.32
C ARG A 243 -17.29 6.41 16.51
N ARG A 244 -17.09 5.22 15.93
CA ARG A 244 -15.81 4.48 16.04
C ARG A 244 -14.63 5.28 15.50
N THR A 245 -14.81 5.97 14.37
CA THR A 245 -13.77 6.80 13.76
C THR A 245 -13.35 7.94 14.68
N LEU A 246 -14.32 8.67 15.26
CA LEU A 246 -14.02 9.76 16.20
C LEU A 246 -13.47 9.24 17.54
N GLU A 247 -14.03 8.17 18.11
CA GLU A 247 -13.53 7.58 19.36
C GLU A 247 -12.07 7.15 19.22
N LYS A 248 -11.72 6.52 18.10
CA LYS A 248 -10.34 6.11 17.80
C LYS A 248 -9.40 7.30 17.64
N ALA A 249 -9.84 8.35 16.96
CA ALA A 249 -9.04 9.55 16.75
C ALA A 249 -8.81 10.33 18.06
N VAL A 250 -9.86 10.49 18.87
CA VAL A 250 -9.77 11.14 20.19
C VAL A 250 -8.90 10.33 21.16
N ALA A 251 -8.98 8.99 21.11
CA ALA A 251 -8.14 8.11 21.93
C ALA A 251 -6.70 7.95 21.41
N SER A 252 -6.35 8.55 20.27
CA SER A 252 -5.01 8.49 19.71
C SER A 252 -4.01 9.29 20.56
N PRO A 253 -2.75 8.82 20.73
CA PRO A 253 -1.69 9.61 21.34
C PRO A 253 -1.27 10.82 20.50
N ALA A 254 -1.54 10.79 19.20
CA ALA A 254 -1.28 11.91 18.31
C ALA A 254 -2.35 13.00 18.52
N PRO A 255 -1.98 14.30 18.45
CA PRO A 255 -2.96 15.38 18.49
C PRO A 255 -3.95 15.23 17.34
N MET A 256 -5.24 15.21 17.65
CA MET A 256 -6.29 15.20 16.65
C MET A 256 -6.25 16.52 15.87
N VAL A 257 -6.28 16.46 14.55
CA VAL A 257 -6.41 17.67 13.74
C VAL A 257 -7.82 18.25 13.95
N PRO A 258 -7.95 19.58 14.14
CA PRO A 258 -9.25 20.21 14.33
C PRO A 258 -10.15 20.02 13.10
N PRO A 259 -11.49 20.00 13.28
CA PRO A 259 -12.40 20.00 12.14
C PRO A 259 -12.16 21.26 11.28
N PRO A 260 -12.32 21.18 9.95
CA PRO A 260 -12.22 22.35 9.07
C PRO A 260 -13.13 23.48 9.55
N ASP A 261 -12.67 24.73 9.48
CA ASP A 261 -13.43 25.91 9.92
C ASP A 261 -14.75 26.09 9.16
N GLU A 262 -14.86 25.50 7.96
CA GLU A 262 -16.06 25.51 7.12
C GLU A 262 -17.15 24.51 7.59
N MET A 263 -16.87 23.67 8.60
CA MET A 263 -17.82 22.68 9.10
C MET A 263 -18.96 23.36 9.88
N ASP A 264 -20.19 23.16 9.42
CA ASP A 264 -21.40 23.68 10.08
C ASP A 264 -21.51 23.22 11.55
N LEU A 265 -21.78 24.17 12.45
CA LEU A 265 -21.88 23.95 13.89
C LEU A 265 -22.97 22.95 14.28
N ASN A 266 -24.09 22.90 13.54
CA ASN A 266 -25.12 21.89 13.79
C ASN A 266 -24.63 20.48 13.44
N HIS A 267 -23.81 20.38 12.40
CA HIS A 267 -23.20 19.14 11.96
C HIS A 267 -22.11 18.66 12.93
N LEU A 268 -21.29 19.59 13.43
CA LEU A 268 -20.33 19.34 14.50
C LEU A 268 -21.03 18.87 15.78
N ALA A 269 -22.15 19.51 16.16
CA ALA A 269 -22.95 19.11 17.31
C ALA A 269 -23.53 17.69 17.15
N ALA A 270 -23.95 17.31 15.93
CA ALA A 270 -24.43 15.95 15.65
C ALA A 270 -23.32 14.89 15.78
N LEU A 271 -22.11 15.19 15.33
CA LEU A 271 -20.94 14.30 15.47
C LEU A 271 -20.56 14.12 16.95
N ILE A 272 -20.52 15.21 17.71
CA ILE A 272 -20.20 15.18 19.15
C ILE A 272 -21.32 14.50 19.95
N ALA A 273 -22.59 14.69 19.59
CA ALA A 273 -23.71 13.98 20.20
C ALA A 273 -23.60 12.47 19.96
N ASN A 274 -23.14 12.07 18.77
CA ASN A 274 -22.96 10.66 18.40
C ASN A 274 -21.83 9.96 19.15
N LEU A 275 -20.84 10.70 19.67
CA LEU A 275 -19.81 10.18 20.59
C LEU A 275 -20.38 9.80 21.97
N GLY A 276 -21.59 10.25 22.29
CA GLY A 276 -22.28 9.96 23.55
C GLY A 276 -21.89 10.92 24.69
N PRO A 277 -22.42 10.67 25.91
CA PRO A 277 -22.32 11.62 27.03
C PRO A 277 -20.93 11.71 27.66
N ARG A 278 -20.15 10.62 27.61
CA ARG A 278 -18.76 10.59 28.11
C ARG A 278 -17.80 10.49 26.93
N LEU A 279 -17.10 11.57 26.63
CA LEU A 279 -16.04 11.56 25.62
C LEU A 279 -14.76 10.97 26.23
N PRO A 280 -13.90 10.32 25.44
CA PRO A 280 -12.65 9.74 25.91
C PRO A 280 -11.74 10.78 26.59
N VAL A 281 -10.98 10.33 27.58
CA VAL A 281 -10.01 11.12 28.38
C VAL A 281 -8.64 10.42 28.38
N GLY A 282 -7.56 11.17 28.62
CA GLY A 282 -6.18 10.68 28.73
C GLY A 282 -5.17 11.31 27.76
N ASN A 283 -5.58 12.25 26.90
CA ASN A 283 -4.67 13.01 26.03
C ASN A 283 -4.97 14.52 26.15
N PRO A 284 -4.08 15.30 26.80
CA PRO A 284 -4.31 16.73 27.06
C PRO A 284 -4.58 17.57 25.80
N ASN A 285 -3.93 17.24 24.68
CA ASN A 285 -4.12 17.97 23.42
C ASN A 285 -5.52 17.74 22.83
N ASN A 286 -6.01 16.50 22.91
CA ASN A 286 -7.33 16.13 22.39
C ASN A 286 -8.44 16.63 23.33
N GLU A 287 -8.19 16.66 24.64
CA GLU A 287 -9.10 17.23 25.64
C GLU A 287 -9.26 18.74 25.46
N TYR A 288 -8.17 19.47 25.25
CA TYR A 288 -8.21 20.90 24.93
C TYR A 288 -9.01 21.18 23.67
N LEU A 289 -8.75 20.41 22.60
CA LEU A 289 -9.48 20.55 21.34
C LEU A 289 -10.97 20.21 21.49
N LEU A 290 -11.32 19.17 22.27
CA LEU A 290 -12.70 18.85 22.60
C LEU A 290 -13.37 19.96 23.39
N ALA A 291 -12.68 20.54 24.38
CA ALA A 291 -13.19 21.67 25.16
C ALA A 291 -13.49 22.87 24.25
N GLU A 292 -12.56 23.23 23.35
CA GLU A 292 -12.75 24.30 22.37
C GLU A 292 -13.99 24.06 21.50
N ARG A 293 -14.16 22.85 20.97
CA ARG A 293 -15.30 22.53 20.10
C ARG A 293 -16.62 22.43 20.86
N LEU A 294 -16.62 21.94 22.10
CA LEU A 294 -17.78 21.93 22.97
C LEU A 294 -18.24 23.36 23.32
N LEU A 295 -17.30 24.29 23.53
CA LEU A 295 -17.61 25.71 23.69
C LEU A 295 -18.25 26.28 22.43
N ALA A 296 -17.71 25.95 21.25
CA ALA A 296 -18.22 26.43 19.97
C ALA A 296 -19.67 25.99 19.70
N ILE A 297 -20.09 24.82 20.19
CA ILE A 297 -21.47 24.32 20.07
C ILE A 297 -22.36 24.61 21.31
N GLY A 298 -21.88 25.43 22.25
CA GLY A 298 -22.64 25.87 23.43
C GLY A 298 -22.80 24.83 24.54
N GLN A 299 -21.99 23.77 24.58
CA GLN A 299 -22.00 22.73 25.63
C GLN A 299 -21.02 23.08 26.77
N TYR A 300 -21.27 24.20 27.46
CA TYR A 300 -20.36 24.77 28.46
C TYR A 300 -20.04 23.84 29.63
N GLU A 301 -21.03 23.11 30.16
CA GLU A 301 -20.81 22.18 31.29
C GLU A 301 -19.86 21.04 30.92
N ARG A 302 -20.01 20.50 29.71
CA ARG A 302 -19.14 19.43 29.22
C ARG A 302 -17.76 19.98 28.90
N ALA A 303 -17.66 21.17 28.30
CA ALA A 303 -16.38 21.82 28.04
C ALA A 303 -15.57 22.04 29.32
N ALA A 304 -16.24 22.46 30.41
CA ALA A 304 -15.59 22.68 31.70
C ALA A 304 -14.97 21.40 32.28
N PHE A 305 -15.57 20.23 32.04
CA PHE A 305 -15.01 18.94 32.46
C PHE A 305 -13.68 18.63 31.77
N TYR A 306 -13.53 18.97 30.48
CA TYR A 306 -12.31 18.70 29.71
C TYR A 306 -11.25 19.82 29.82
N ALA A 307 -11.65 21.03 30.24
CA ALA A 307 -10.74 22.14 30.49
C ALA A 307 -10.15 22.16 31.91
N ALA A 308 -10.65 21.32 32.82
CA ALA A 308 -10.26 21.32 34.23
C ALA A 308 -8.98 20.49 34.54
N ASP A 309 -8.58 19.59 33.64
CA ASP A 309 -7.43 18.68 33.79
C ASP A 309 -6.24 19.01 32.87
N THR A 310 -6.30 20.11 32.12
CA THR A 310 -5.21 20.64 31.26
C THR A 310 -4.53 21.85 31.90
#